data_AF-A0A1I0B3N9-F1
#
_entry.id   AF-A0A1I0B3N9-F1
#
_cell.length_a   1.000
_cell.length_b   1.000
_cell.length_c   1.000
_cell.angle_alpha   90.00
_cell.angle_beta   90.00
_cell.angle_gamma   90.00
#
_symmetry.space_group_name_H-M   'P 1'
#
loop_
_entity.id
_entity.type
_entity.pdbx_description
1 polymer ?
#
loop_
_entity_poly.entity_id
_entity_poly.type
_entity_poly.pdbx_seq_one_letter_code
_entity_poly.pdbx_strand_id
1 'polypeptide(L)'
;METSGLLFAFTITALAGLSTTVGSMIALFTKKSNKKFLSLSLGFSAGVMIYVSMIEIFFKAQESLVGELGLKLGSLINVIAFFGGMFFIGLIDKLIPSFEENVHKETTSSTDEKSKDEKRLLRMGMFTALAVAIHNFPEGFATLISTLRDPALGVSIAIAIAIHNIPEGIAVSVPIYYATGSRSKAFFYSFLSGIAEPIGALIGYLILAPFMTEVVFGIVFASVGGIMVYISLDQLLPAARDYGDHHLSVYGTILGMIVMAISLVLLA
;
A
#
# COMPACT_ATOMS: atom_id res chain seq x y z
N MET A 1 -0.74 26.80 -18.82
CA MET A 1 -1.42 25.49 -18.83
C MET A 1 -2.89 25.72 -19.04
N GLU A 2 -3.52 25.03 -19.99
CA GLU A 2 -4.98 25.06 -20.09
C GLU A 2 -5.57 24.40 -18.84
N THR A 3 -6.55 25.04 -18.21
CA THR A 3 -7.24 24.55 -17.01
C THR A 3 -7.92 23.19 -17.25
N SER A 4 -8.26 22.89 -18.49
CA SER A 4 -8.76 21.59 -18.97
C SER A 4 -7.78 20.45 -18.70
N GLY A 5 -6.50 20.62 -19.00
CA GLY A 5 -5.46 19.59 -18.82
C GLY A 5 -5.21 19.26 -17.35
N LEU A 6 -5.20 20.28 -16.48
CA LEU A 6 -5.03 20.08 -15.04
C LEU A 6 -6.24 19.36 -14.42
N LEU A 7 -7.46 19.74 -14.82
CA LEU A 7 -8.68 19.07 -14.35
C LEU A 7 -8.71 17.61 -14.81
N PHE A 8 -8.30 17.33 -16.04
CA PHE A 8 -8.21 15.96 -16.57
C PHE A 8 -7.20 15.13 -15.76
N ALA A 9 -5.96 15.62 -15.60
CA ALA A 9 -4.92 14.95 -14.83
C ALA A 9 -5.35 14.67 -13.39
N PHE A 10 -5.99 15.66 -12.74
CA PHE A 10 -6.49 15.49 -11.38
C PHE A 10 -7.61 14.45 -11.31
N THR A 11 -8.54 14.46 -12.28
CA THR A 11 -9.66 13.50 -12.32
C THR A 11 -9.14 12.08 -12.46
N ILE A 12 -8.20 11.85 -13.38
CA ILE A 12 -7.60 10.53 -13.61
C ILE A 12 -6.86 10.06 -12.35
N THR A 13 -6.11 10.96 -11.69
CA THR A 13 -5.43 10.65 -10.43
C THR A 13 -6.42 10.34 -9.29
N ALA A 14 -7.51 11.11 -9.19
CA ALA A 14 -8.53 10.86 -8.17
C ALA A 14 -9.24 9.52 -8.41
N LEU A 15 -9.50 9.14 -9.66
CA LEU A 15 -10.07 7.84 -10.00
C LEU A 15 -9.12 6.70 -9.63
N ALA A 16 -7.82 6.86 -9.89
CA ALA A 16 -6.79 5.91 -9.48
C ALA A 16 -6.80 5.73 -7.94
N GLY A 17 -6.77 6.80 -7.16
CA GLY A 17 -6.74 6.70 -5.69
C GLY A 17 -8.03 6.18 -5.07
N LEU A 18 -9.18 6.50 -5.67
CA LEU A 18 -10.47 5.97 -5.22
C LEU A 18 -10.63 4.47 -5.51
N SER A 19 -9.82 3.87 -6.37
CA SER A 19 -9.82 2.41 -6.57
C SER A 19 -9.37 1.64 -5.31
N THR A 20 -8.58 2.26 -4.41
CA THR A 20 -8.31 1.71 -3.07
C THR A 20 -9.61 1.52 -2.30
N THR A 21 -10.54 2.45 -2.45
CA THR A 21 -11.89 2.33 -1.85
C THR A 21 -12.70 1.22 -2.50
N VAL A 22 -12.55 0.99 -3.81
CA VAL A 22 -13.20 -0.13 -4.51
C VAL A 22 -12.72 -1.47 -3.94
N GLY A 23 -11.43 -1.59 -3.64
CA GLY A 23 -10.87 -2.74 -2.92
C GLY A 23 -11.58 -3.04 -1.59
N SER A 24 -12.02 -2.00 -0.86
CA SER A 24 -12.76 -2.18 0.39
C SER A 24 -14.17 -2.76 0.25
N MET A 25 -14.76 -2.67 -0.95
CA MET A 25 -16.09 -3.24 -1.20
C MET A 25 -16.10 -4.76 -1.05
N ILE A 26 -14.94 -5.40 -1.20
CA ILE A 26 -14.75 -6.83 -0.97
C ILE A 26 -15.10 -7.22 0.48
N ALA A 27 -14.85 -6.34 1.45
CA ALA A 27 -15.27 -6.55 2.85
C ALA A 27 -16.80 -6.51 3.04
N LEU A 28 -17.56 -5.91 2.11
CA LEU A 28 -19.02 -5.85 2.20
C LEU A 28 -19.66 -7.22 1.97
N PHE A 29 -19.10 -8.01 1.06
CA PHE A 29 -19.64 -9.31 0.62
C PHE A 29 -19.18 -10.50 1.47
N THR A 30 -18.24 -10.29 2.40
CA THR A 30 -17.69 -11.37 3.23
C THR A 30 -18.29 -11.40 4.64
N LYS A 31 -18.25 -12.58 5.27
CA LYS A 31 -18.66 -12.77 6.68
C LYS A 31 -17.40 -12.70 7.55
N LYS A 32 -17.49 -11.98 8.70
CA LYS A 32 -16.42 -11.87 9.71
C LYS A 32 -15.82 -13.22 10.15
N SER A 33 -16.57 -14.31 10.04
CA SER A 33 -16.13 -15.65 10.46
C SER A 33 -15.35 -16.43 9.39
N ASN A 34 -15.22 -15.93 8.15
CA ASN A 34 -14.62 -16.69 7.05
C ASN A 34 -13.08 -16.58 7.02
N LYS A 35 -12.43 -17.27 7.97
CA LYS A 35 -10.96 -17.33 8.10
C LYS A 35 -10.21 -17.72 6.82
N LYS A 36 -10.80 -18.57 5.95
CA LYS A 36 -10.21 -18.94 4.65
C LYS A 36 -10.11 -17.75 3.71
N PHE A 37 -11.17 -16.96 3.66
CA PHE A 37 -11.20 -15.73 2.87
C PHE A 37 -10.21 -14.70 3.40
N LEU A 38 -10.18 -14.49 4.73
CA LEU A 38 -9.19 -13.61 5.37
C LEU A 38 -7.77 -14.00 4.96
N SER A 39 -7.41 -15.28 5.07
CA SER A 39 -6.09 -15.80 4.72
C SER A 39 -5.75 -15.60 3.24
N LEU A 40 -6.66 -15.95 2.34
CA LEU A 40 -6.46 -15.78 0.90
C LEU A 40 -6.32 -14.29 0.53
N SER A 41 -7.17 -13.42 1.06
CA SER A 41 -7.17 -11.99 0.77
C SER A 41 -5.91 -11.30 1.28
N LEU A 42 -5.44 -11.61 2.50
CA LEU A 42 -4.21 -11.03 3.04
C LEU A 42 -2.97 -11.55 2.32
N GLY A 43 -2.93 -12.84 1.99
CA GLY A 43 -1.87 -13.41 1.15
C GLY A 43 -1.84 -12.72 -0.21
N PHE A 44 -2.99 -12.58 -0.87
CA PHE A 44 -3.13 -11.88 -2.15
C PHE A 44 -2.60 -10.45 -2.10
N SER A 45 -3.02 -9.66 -1.12
CA SER A 45 -2.50 -8.30 -0.93
C SER A 45 -0.99 -8.26 -0.70
N ALA A 46 -0.45 -9.15 0.16
CA ALA A 46 0.99 -9.24 0.40
C ALA A 46 1.76 -9.58 -0.89
N GLY A 47 1.24 -10.51 -1.69
CA GLY A 47 1.84 -10.91 -2.97
C GLY A 47 1.89 -9.75 -3.97
N VAL A 48 0.80 -9.01 -4.12
CA VAL A 48 0.77 -7.81 -4.99
C VAL A 48 1.78 -6.78 -4.49
N MET A 49 1.73 -6.42 -3.21
CA MET A 49 2.58 -5.37 -2.64
C MET A 49 4.07 -5.70 -2.76
N ILE A 50 4.46 -6.96 -2.50
CA ILE A 50 5.84 -7.42 -2.70
C ILE A 50 6.23 -7.32 -4.18
N TYR A 51 5.39 -7.78 -5.09
CA TYR A 51 5.72 -7.81 -6.51
C TYR A 51 5.87 -6.40 -7.10
N VAL A 52 4.88 -5.51 -6.86
CA VAL A 52 4.95 -4.10 -7.29
C VAL A 52 6.21 -3.43 -6.74
N SER A 53 6.45 -3.59 -5.44
CA SER A 53 7.58 -2.93 -4.78
C SER A 53 8.92 -3.34 -5.39
N MET A 54 9.06 -4.61 -5.75
CA MET A 54 10.32 -5.17 -6.22
C MET A 54 10.55 -5.02 -7.72
N ILE A 55 9.49 -5.13 -8.52
CA ILE A 55 9.60 -5.19 -9.99
C ILE A 55 9.35 -3.83 -10.62
N GLU A 56 8.53 -2.98 -10.01
CA GLU A 56 8.17 -1.69 -10.57
C GLU A 56 8.78 -0.54 -9.76
N ILE A 57 8.38 -0.37 -8.49
CA ILE A 57 8.74 0.81 -7.69
C ILE A 57 10.26 0.91 -7.51
N PHE A 58 10.91 -0.19 -7.14
CA PHE A 58 12.36 -0.21 -6.94
C PHE A 58 13.12 0.17 -8.22
N PHE A 59 12.67 -0.31 -9.39
CA PHE A 59 13.31 -0.03 -10.67
C PHE A 59 13.01 1.39 -11.16
N LYS A 60 11.81 1.91 -10.94
CA LYS A 60 11.45 3.30 -11.28
C LYS A 60 12.26 4.30 -10.44
N ALA A 61 12.43 4.02 -9.16
CA ALA A 61 13.33 4.79 -8.30
C ALA A 61 14.79 4.71 -8.77
N GLN A 62 15.22 3.51 -9.17
CA GLN A 62 16.56 3.30 -9.73
C GLN A 62 16.79 4.10 -11.00
N GLU A 63 15.85 4.11 -11.94
CA GLU A 63 15.94 4.86 -13.19
C GLU A 63 16.12 6.36 -12.93
N SER A 64 15.27 6.93 -12.08
CA SER A 64 15.33 8.34 -11.70
C SER A 64 16.65 8.70 -11.01
N LEU A 65 17.12 7.90 -10.05
CA LEU A 65 18.37 8.15 -9.33
C LEU A 65 19.63 7.94 -10.19
N VAL A 66 19.64 6.93 -11.05
CA VAL A 66 20.76 6.67 -11.97
C VAL A 66 20.84 7.74 -13.05
N GLY A 67 19.69 8.25 -13.52
CA GLY A 67 19.62 9.33 -14.49
C GLY A 67 20.33 10.60 -14.02
N GLU A 68 20.18 10.96 -12.74
CA GLU A 68 20.77 12.17 -12.17
C GLU A 68 22.15 11.98 -11.53
N LEU A 69 22.38 10.85 -10.84
CA LEU A 69 23.58 10.65 -10.02
C LEU A 69 24.60 9.68 -10.63
N GLY A 70 24.28 9.13 -11.81
CA GLY A 70 25.06 8.12 -12.50
C GLY A 70 24.89 6.72 -11.88
N LEU A 71 25.33 5.70 -12.62
CA LEU A 71 25.06 4.29 -12.31
C LEU A 71 25.45 3.89 -10.88
N LYS A 72 26.68 4.18 -10.46
CA LYS A 72 27.18 3.68 -9.17
C LYS A 72 26.54 4.36 -7.96
N LEU A 73 26.47 5.70 -7.99
CA LEU A 73 25.94 6.47 -6.85
C LEU A 73 24.41 6.39 -6.80
N GLY A 74 23.73 6.48 -7.95
CA GLY A 74 22.29 6.34 -8.06
C GLY A 74 21.80 4.98 -7.55
N SER A 75 22.42 3.88 -7.99
CA SER A 75 22.08 2.54 -7.50
C SER A 75 22.36 2.37 -5.99
N LEU A 76 23.45 2.96 -5.47
CA LEU A 76 23.74 2.91 -4.04
C LEU A 76 22.67 3.64 -3.22
N ILE A 77 22.28 4.85 -3.62
CA ILE A 77 21.25 5.63 -2.95
C ILE A 77 19.90 4.93 -3.03
N ASN A 78 19.57 4.29 -4.16
CA ASN A 78 18.33 3.52 -4.29
C ASN A 78 18.24 2.40 -3.25
N VAL A 79 19.31 1.60 -3.11
CA VAL A 79 19.38 0.52 -2.13
C VAL A 79 19.31 1.06 -0.70
N ILE A 80 20.06 2.12 -0.38
CA ILE A 80 20.05 2.74 0.95
C ILE A 80 18.66 3.27 1.29
N ALA A 81 18.01 3.98 0.37
CA ALA A 81 16.67 4.52 0.58
C ALA A 81 15.65 3.39 0.77
N PHE A 82 15.71 2.34 -0.05
CA PHE A 82 14.83 1.18 0.06
C PHE A 82 14.92 0.48 1.43
N PHE A 83 16.12 0.07 1.86
CA PHE A 83 16.30 -0.52 3.18
C PHE A 83 16.14 0.48 4.32
N GLY A 84 16.41 1.76 4.07
CA GLY A 84 16.14 2.86 5.00
C GLY A 84 14.64 2.99 5.29
N GLY A 85 13.80 2.87 4.27
CA GLY A 85 12.35 2.81 4.41
C GLY A 85 11.88 1.62 5.25
N MET A 86 12.39 0.42 4.97
CA MET A 86 12.14 -0.78 5.80
C MET A 86 12.53 -0.57 7.26
N PHE A 87 13.74 -0.05 7.50
CA PHE A 87 14.24 0.20 8.85
C PHE A 87 13.40 1.27 9.57
N PHE A 88 13.04 2.34 8.88
CA PHE A 88 12.23 3.42 9.43
C PHE A 88 10.85 2.93 9.86
N ILE A 89 10.14 2.16 9.02
CA ILE A 89 8.83 1.65 9.38
C ILE A 89 8.90 0.59 10.48
N GLY A 90 9.94 -0.25 10.49
CA GLY A 90 10.17 -1.20 11.59
C GLY A 90 10.47 -0.50 12.92
N LEU A 91 11.14 0.66 12.89
CA LEU A 91 11.32 1.49 14.07
C LEU A 91 9.97 2.08 14.55
N ILE A 92 9.14 2.59 13.65
CA ILE A 92 7.80 3.07 14.00
C ILE A 92 6.97 1.93 14.59
N ASP A 93 6.95 0.76 13.96
CA ASP A 93 6.20 -0.41 14.42
C ASP A 93 6.61 -0.80 15.85
N LYS A 94 7.92 -0.78 16.15
CA LYS A 94 8.44 -1.03 17.50
C LYS A 94 8.11 0.08 18.51
N LEU A 95 8.07 1.34 18.07
CA LEU A 95 7.79 2.50 18.93
C LEU A 95 6.30 2.67 19.23
N ILE A 96 5.42 2.20 18.35
CA ILE A 96 3.98 2.13 18.62
C ILE A 96 3.80 1.02 19.66
N PRO A 97 3.45 1.34 20.92
CA PRO A 97 3.44 0.37 21.99
C PRO A 97 2.56 -0.81 21.61
N SER A 98 3.18 -1.99 21.51
CA SER A 98 2.40 -3.22 21.55
C SER A 98 1.79 -3.27 22.94
N PHE A 99 0.49 -2.97 23.04
CA PHE A 99 -0.32 -3.23 24.25
C PHE A 99 -0.24 -4.69 24.75
N GLU A 100 0.57 -5.54 24.12
CA GLU A 100 0.89 -6.92 24.47
C GLU A 100 1.74 -7.03 25.74
N GLU A 101 2.61 -6.06 26.04
CA GLU A 101 3.52 -6.18 27.18
C GLU A 101 2.81 -6.02 28.55
N ASN A 102 1.63 -5.38 28.57
CA ASN A 102 0.83 -5.24 29.80
C ASN A 102 -0.20 -6.35 30.03
N VAL A 103 -0.32 -7.35 29.14
CA VAL A 103 -1.35 -8.40 29.26
C VAL A 103 -0.75 -9.80 29.48
N HIS A 104 0.57 -9.97 29.38
CA HIS A 104 1.23 -11.24 29.70
C HIS A 104 1.22 -11.59 31.20
N LYS A 105 0.64 -10.75 32.06
CA LYS A 105 0.58 -11.01 33.51
C LYS A 105 -0.75 -11.55 34.03
N GLU A 106 -1.87 -11.52 33.30
CA GLU A 106 -3.12 -12.04 33.86
C GLU A 106 -3.99 -12.82 32.87
N THR A 107 -4.07 -14.12 33.15
CA THR A 107 -5.28 -14.97 33.16
C THR A 107 -5.73 -15.68 31.87
N THR A 108 -5.99 -16.97 32.08
CA THR A 108 -6.41 -18.04 31.20
C THR A 108 -7.93 -18.03 30.96
N SER A 109 -8.43 -17.25 29.99
CA SER A 109 -9.80 -17.40 29.49
C SER A 109 -9.91 -17.29 27.96
N SER A 110 -10.76 -18.13 27.35
CA SER A 110 -10.99 -18.18 25.89
C SER A 110 -11.69 -16.94 25.32
N THR A 111 -12.32 -16.14 26.18
CA THR A 111 -12.83 -14.80 25.88
C THR A 111 -11.71 -13.78 25.68
N ASP A 112 -10.58 -13.93 26.37
CA ASP A 112 -9.45 -13.01 26.28
C ASP A 112 -8.68 -13.18 24.97
N GLU A 113 -8.55 -14.41 24.47
CA GLU A 113 -7.87 -14.71 23.19
C GLU A 113 -8.57 -14.06 21.99
N LYS A 114 -9.91 -14.17 21.90
CA LYS A 114 -10.67 -13.50 20.82
C LYS A 114 -10.51 -11.97 20.86
N SER A 115 -10.47 -11.39 22.06
CA SER A 115 -10.29 -9.95 22.21
C SER A 115 -8.88 -9.47 21.81
N LYS A 116 -7.86 -10.32 22.01
CA LYS A 116 -6.48 -10.05 21.58
C LYS A 116 -6.35 -10.09 20.07
N ASP A 117 -6.97 -11.08 19.43
CA ASP A 117 -6.99 -11.23 17.98
C ASP A 117 -7.66 -10.04 17.27
N GLU A 118 -8.80 -9.58 17.78
CA GLU A 118 -9.49 -8.41 17.24
C GLU A 118 -8.62 -7.14 17.37
N LYS A 119 -7.92 -6.97 18.50
CA LYS A 119 -6.99 -5.84 18.69
C LYS A 119 -5.79 -5.89 17.73
N ARG A 120 -5.21 -7.07 17.51
CA ARG A 120 -4.07 -7.26 16.59
C ARG A 120 -4.48 -6.97 15.14
N LEU A 121 -5.62 -7.52 14.69
CA LEU A 121 -6.16 -7.25 13.36
C LEU A 121 -6.54 -5.78 13.15
N LEU A 122 -7.09 -5.11 14.18
CA LEU A 122 -7.40 -3.69 14.09
C LEU A 122 -6.12 -2.85 13.97
N ARG A 123 -5.11 -3.12 14.81
CA ARG A 123 -3.83 -2.41 14.74
C ARG A 123 -3.19 -2.60 13.37
N MET A 124 -3.12 -3.83 12.89
CA MET A 124 -2.60 -4.15 11.57
C MET A 124 -3.34 -3.34 10.49
N GLY A 125 -4.67 -3.43 10.42
CA GLY A 125 -5.43 -2.71 9.40
C GLY A 125 -5.26 -1.19 9.47
N MET A 126 -5.18 -0.62 10.67
CA MET A 126 -4.90 0.81 10.87
C MET A 126 -3.49 1.22 10.45
N PHE A 127 -2.49 0.37 10.74
CA PHE A 127 -1.12 0.60 10.35
C PHE A 127 -0.94 0.49 8.83
N THR A 128 -1.53 -0.55 8.23
CA THR A 128 -1.61 -0.69 6.77
C THR A 128 -2.29 0.54 6.15
N ALA A 129 -3.39 1.05 6.73
CA ALA A 129 -4.07 2.24 6.22
C ALA A 129 -3.16 3.47 6.21
N LEU A 130 -2.39 3.68 7.28
CA LEU A 130 -1.42 4.77 7.38
C LEU A 130 -0.31 4.63 6.35
N ALA A 131 0.27 3.44 6.22
CA ALA A 131 1.35 3.20 5.28
C ALA A 131 0.91 3.34 3.81
N VAL A 132 -0.28 2.82 3.48
CA VAL A 132 -0.92 3.03 2.18
C VAL A 132 -1.13 4.52 1.95
N ALA A 133 -1.68 5.27 2.91
CA ALA A 133 -1.83 6.72 2.75
C ALA A 133 -0.48 7.44 2.49
N ILE A 134 0.60 7.02 3.14
CA ILE A 134 1.95 7.55 2.92
C ILE A 134 2.47 7.21 1.52
N HIS A 135 2.12 6.04 0.97
CA HIS A 135 2.50 5.62 -0.38
C HIS A 135 1.72 6.31 -1.49
N ASN A 136 0.40 6.38 -1.34
CA ASN A 136 -0.48 6.97 -2.34
C ASN A 136 -0.20 8.48 -2.48
N PHE A 137 0.35 9.14 -1.46
CA PHE A 137 0.67 10.57 -1.57
C PHE A 137 1.73 10.89 -2.67
N PRO A 138 2.95 10.32 -2.65
CA PRO A 138 3.91 10.47 -3.75
C PRO A 138 3.38 9.98 -5.10
N GLU A 139 2.60 8.91 -5.08
CA GLU A 139 2.00 8.32 -6.28
C GLU A 139 1.02 9.26 -6.96
N GLY A 140 0.11 9.89 -6.21
CA GLY A 140 -0.82 10.86 -6.75
C GLY A 140 -0.12 12.07 -7.36
N PHE A 141 0.97 12.53 -6.76
CA PHE A 141 1.81 13.55 -7.38
C PHE A 141 2.42 13.06 -8.71
N ALA A 142 2.97 11.85 -8.73
CA ALA A 142 3.58 11.26 -9.92
C ALA A 142 2.58 11.09 -11.08
N THR A 143 1.38 10.60 -10.78
CA THR A 143 0.29 10.39 -11.75
C THR A 143 -0.15 11.71 -12.36
N LEU A 144 -0.33 12.73 -11.53
CA LEU A 144 -0.72 14.05 -12.01
C LEU A 144 0.34 14.63 -12.96
N ILE A 145 1.61 14.65 -12.54
CA ILE A 145 2.71 15.21 -13.35
C ILE A 145 2.90 14.42 -14.64
N SER A 146 2.81 13.09 -14.59
CA SER A 146 2.92 12.24 -15.79
C SER A 146 1.79 12.53 -16.77
N THR A 147 0.55 12.66 -16.28
CA THR A 147 -0.62 12.98 -17.12
C THR A 147 -0.55 14.39 -17.70
N LEU A 148 0.02 15.35 -16.96
CA LEU A 148 0.25 16.71 -17.45
C LEU A 148 1.31 16.78 -18.54
N ARG A 149 2.31 15.90 -18.50
CA ARG A 149 3.37 15.80 -19.53
C ARG A 149 2.88 15.09 -20.78
N ASP A 150 2.22 13.94 -20.60
CA ASP A 150 1.64 13.12 -21.66
C ASP A 150 0.32 12.50 -21.16
N PRO A 151 -0.84 12.98 -21.65
CA PRO A 151 -2.14 12.46 -21.22
C PRO A 151 -2.35 10.98 -21.51
N ALA A 152 -1.82 10.46 -22.61
CA ALA A 152 -1.98 9.06 -22.97
C ALA A 152 -1.18 8.16 -22.02
N LEU A 153 0.08 8.54 -21.76
CA LEU A 153 0.92 7.87 -20.76
C LEU A 153 0.30 7.96 -19.37
N GLY A 154 -0.23 9.12 -19.00
CA GLY A 154 -0.90 9.34 -17.71
C GLY A 154 -2.11 8.43 -17.48
N VAL A 155 -2.93 8.22 -18.52
CA VAL A 155 -4.05 7.27 -18.46
C VAL A 155 -3.55 5.83 -18.27
N SER A 156 -2.53 5.40 -19.01
CA SER A 156 -1.94 4.07 -18.84
C SER A 156 -1.39 3.85 -17.43
N ILE A 157 -0.65 4.84 -16.90
CA ILE A 157 -0.14 4.83 -15.53
C ILE A 157 -1.30 4.76 -14.53
N ALA A 158 -2.32 5.59 -14.67
CA ALA A 158 -3.44 5.59 -13.73
C ALA A 158 -4.25 4.29 -13.75
N ILE A 159 -4.33 3.58 -14.87
CA ILE A 159 -4.92 2.24 -14.94
C ILE A 159 -4.05 1.23 -14.20
N ALA A 160 -2.73 1.27 -14.39
CA ALA A 160 -1.80 0.44 -13.62
C ALA A 160 -1.99 0.68 -12.13
N ILE A 161 -2.10 1.96 -11.77
CA ILE A 161 -2.28 2.41 -10.39
C ILE A 161 -3.62 1.95 -9.80
N ALA A 162 -4.68 2.04 -10.58
CA ALA A 162 -5.99 1.57 -10.15
C ALA A 162 -5.99 0.05 -9.83
N ILE A 163 -5.18 -0.73 -10.53
CA ILE A 163 -5.15 -2.19 -10.36
C ILE A 163 -4.43 -2.62 -9.08
N HIS A 164 -3.29 -2.02 -8.72
CA HIS A 164 -2.59 -2.37 -7.46
C HIS A 164 -3.25 -1.74 -6.21
N ASN A 165 -3.92 -0.61 -6.35
CA ASN A 165 -4.67 0.03 -5.27
C ASN A 165 -5.85 -0.82 -4.76
N ILE A 166 -6.50 -1.62 -5.61
CA ILE A 166 -7.56 -2.53 -5.18
C ILE A 166 -7.06 -3.52 -4.09
N PRO A 167 -5.95 -4.26 -4.30
CA PRO A 167 -5.27 -5.05 -3.28
C PRO A 167 -4.93 -4.30 -1.99
N GLU A 168 -4.54 -3.03 -2.04
CA GLU A 168 -4.28 -2.22 -0.85
C GLU A 168 -5.57 -1.95 -0.05
N GLY A 169 -6.65 -1.64 -0.76
CA GLY A 169 -7.97 -1.52 -0.18
C GLY A 169 -8.42 -2.77 0.55
N ILE A 170 -8.12 -3.95 0.00
CA ILE A 170 -8.34 -5.24 0.67
C ILE A 170 -7.48 -5.36 1.93
N ALA A 171 -6.19 -5.02 1.82
CA ALA A 171 -5.21 -5.10 2.92
C ALA A 171 -5.60 -4.24 4.13
N VAL A 172 -6.23 -3.09 3.89
CA VAL A 172 -6.74 -2.19 4.92
C VAL A 172 -8.08 -2.68 5.46
N SER A 173 -9.05 -2.91 4.59
CA SER A 173 -10.45 -3.09 4.98
C SER A 173 -10.74 -4.43 5.63
N VAL A 174 -10.13 -5.52 5.13
CA VAL A 174 -10.43 -6.88 5.60
C VAL A 174 -10.03 -7.07 7.07
N PRO A 175 -8.81 -6.72 7.53
CA PRO A 175 -8.46 -6.80 8.94
C PRO A 175 -9.36 -5.96 9.85
N ILE A 176 -9.69 -4.73 9.44
CA ILE A 176 -10.55 -3.83 10.21
C ILE A 176 -11.96 -4.41 10.34
N TYR A 177 -12.49 -5.00 9.28
CA TYR A 177 -13.79 -5.67 9.33
C TYR A 177 -13.75 -6.92 10.22
N TYR A 178 -12.69 -7.73 10.10
CA TYR A 178 -12.52 -8.93 10.93
C TYR A 178 -12.28 -8.62 12.41
N ALA A 179 -11.71 -7.45 12.73
CA ALA A 179 -11.60 -6.97 14.10
C ALA A 179 -12.94 -6.42 14.61
N THR A 180 -13.55 -5.49 13.87
CA THR A 180 -14.62 -4.64 14.40
C THR A 180 -16.03 -5.13 14.07
N GLY A 181 -16.18 -5.98 13.06
CA GLY A 181 -17.48 -6.31 12.45
C GLY A 181 -18.15 -5.16 11.69
N SER A 182 -17.54 -3.97 11.65
CA SER A 182 -18.11 -2.78 11.03
C SER A 182 -17.59 -2.58 9.61
N ARG A 183 -18.46 -2.83 8.65
CA ARG A 183 -18.21 -2.54 7.22
C ARG A 183 -17.95 -1.06 6.96
N SER A 184 -18.66 -0.18 7.68
CA SER A 184 -18.50 1.27 7.54
C SER A 184 -17.11 1.72 8.02
N LYS A 185 -16.59 1.16 9.13
CA LYS A 185 -15.22 1.46 9.56
C LYS A 185 -14.19 0.97 8.53
N ALA A 186 -14.34 -0.27 8.04
CA ALA A 186 -13.44 -0.83 7.04
C ALA A 186 -13.40 0.01 5.74
N PHE A 187 -14.57 0.44 5.26
CA PHE A 187 -14.69 1.34 4.13
C PHE A 187 -14.06 2.71 4.42
N PHE A 188 -14.36 3.31 5.57
CA PHE A 188 -13.89 4.65 5.92
C PHE A 188 -12.36 4.74 5.98
N TYR A 189 -11.68 3.78 6.63
CA TYR A 189 -10.22 3.80 6.70
C TYR A 189 -9.56 3.55 5.35
N SER A 190 -10.13 2.67 4.52
CA SER A 190 -9.64 2.45 3.15
C SER A 190 -9.90 3.65 2.22
N PHE A 191 -11.00 4.36 2.44
CA PHE A 191 -11.32 5.59 1.71
C PHE A 191 -10.37 6.72 2.10
N LEU A 192 -10.10 6.88 3.39
CA LEU A 192 -9.12 7.86 3.87
C LEU A 192 -7.72 7.60 3.31
N SER A 193 -7.29 6.33 3.22
CA SER A 193 -6.00 6.01 2.61
C SER A 193 -5.98 6.31 1.10
N GLY A 194 -7.06 5.98 0.38
CA GLY A 194 -7.17 6.29 -1.06
C GLY A 194 -7.27 7.79 -1.39
N ILE A 195 -7.83 8.61 -0.49
CA ILE A 195 -7.83 10.09 -0.63
C ILE A 195 -6.40 10.66 -0.61
N ALA A 196 -5.42 9.96 -0.05
CA ALA A 196 -4.06 10.46 -0.02
C ALA A 196 -3.48 10.72 -1.42
N GLU A 197 -3.93 9.99 -2.44
CA GLU A 197 -3.55 10.19 -3.84
C GLU A 197 -4.02 11.54 -4.42
N PRO A 198 -5.32 11.88 -4.47
CA PRO A 198 -5.75 13.20 -4.93
C PRO A 198 -5.22 14.34 -4.04
N ILE A 199 -5.02 14.11 -2.74
CA ILE A 199 -4.36 15.10 -1.86
C ILE A 199 -2.89 15.27 -2.28
N GLY A 200 -2.17 14.18 -2.53
CA GLY A 200 -0.79 14.17 -2.98
C GLY A 200 -0.63 14.84 -4.34
N ALA A 201 -1.56 14.63 -5.25
CA ALA A 201 -1.64 15.34 -6.52
C ALA A 201 -1.75 16.86 -6.30
N LEU A 202 -2.71 17.30 -5.49
CA LEU A 202 -2.99 18.71 -5.27
C LEU A 202 -1.85 19.41 -4.52
N ILE A 203 -1.46 18.89 -3.36
CA ILE A 203 -0.40 19.46 -2.52
C ILE A 203 0.95 19.34 -3.22
N GLY A 204 1.21 18.19 -3.83
CA GLY A 204 2.42 17.94 -4.60
C GLY A 204 2.58 18.96 -5.72
N TYR A 205 1.54 19.20 -6.50
CA TYR A 205 1.57 20.17 -7.60
C TYR A 205 1.70 21.62 -7.14
N LEU A 206 0.92 22.03 -6.13
CA LEU A 206 0.86 23.43 -5.71
C LEU A 206 2.06 23.86 -4.85
N ILE A 207 2.61 22.95 -4.05
CA ILE A 207 3.59 23.29 -3.01
C ILE A 207 4.91 22.57 -3.25
N LEU A 208 4.89 21.27 -3.55
CA LEU A 208 6.10 20.45 -3.57
C LEU A 208 6.79 20.40 -4.93
N ALA A 209 6.10 20.75 -6.02
CA ALA A 209 6.64 20.69 -7.38
C ALA A 209 8.00 21.39 -7.56
N PRO A 210 8.27 22.56 -6.95
CA PRO A 210 9.59 23.19 -7.02
C PRO A 210 10.72 22.40 -6.33
N PHE A 211 10.37 21.52 -5.40
CA PHE A 211 11.32 20.77 -4.57
C PHE A 211 11.44 19.30 -4.99
N MET A 212 10.49 18.77 -5.75
CA MET A 212 10.44 17.37 -6.16
C MET A 212 11.34 17.12 -7.39
N THR A 213 12.64 17.20 -7.16
CA THR A 213 13.65 16.76 -8.15
C THR A 213 13.57 15.25 -8.36
N GLU A 214 14.10 14.76 -9.48
CA GLU A 214 14.22 13.31 -9.77
C GLU A 214 14.95 12.57 -8.62
N VAL A 215 15.98 13.18 -8.02
CA VAL A 215 16.66 12.59 -6.85
C VAL A 215 15.71 12.43 -5.65
N VAL A 216 14.92 13.46 -5.32
CA VAL A 216 13.94 13.39 -4.21
C VAL A 216 12.86 12.37 -4.52
N PHE A 217 12.35 12.38 -5.76
CA PHE A 217 11.37 11.42 -6.24
C PHE A 217 11.87 9.98 -6.06
N GLY A 218 13.08 9.68 -6.54
CA GLY A 218 13.66 8.34 -6.43
C GLY A 218 13.92 7.91 -4.99
N ILE A 219 14.42 8.79 -4.11
CA ILE A 219 14.60 8.48 -2.68
C ILE A 219 13.26 8.15 -2.02
N VAL A 220 12.22 8.95 -2.28
CA VAL A 220 10.88 8.74 -1.72
C VAL A 220 10.31 7.41 -2.21
N PHE A 221 10.31 7.17 -3.53
CA PHE A 221 9.77 5.94 -4.12
C PHE A 221 10.49 4.69 -3.62
N ALA A 222 11.83 4.71 -3.58
CA ALA A 222 12.62 3.60 -3.03
C ALA A 222 12.24 3.32 -1.58
N SER A 223 12.20 4.36 -0.75
CA SER A 223 11.86 4.24 0.67
C SER A 223 10.45 3.64 0.85
N VAL A 224 9.47 4.11 0.08
CA VAL A 224 8.11 3.59 0.18
C VAL A 224 8.01 2.13 -0.30
N GLY A 225 8.68 1.75 -1.39
CA GLY A 225 8.77 0.35 -1.80
C GLY A 225 9.33 -0.54 -0.69
N GLY A 226 10.32 -0.04 0.06
CA GLY A 226 10.85 -0.71 1.24
C GLY A 226 9.80 -0.89 2.34
N ILE A 227 9.06 0.17 2.65
CA ILE A 227 7.98 0.16 3.64
C ILE A 227 6.91 -0.89 3.29
N MET A 228 6.49 -0.96 2.03
CA MET A 228 5.47 -1.89 1.56
C MET A 228 5.92 -3.35 1.65
N VAL A 229 7.18 -3.64 1.32
CA VAL A 229 7.74 -4.99 1.52
C VAL A 229 7.79 -5.34 3.00
N TYR A 230 8.23 -4.42 3.89
CA TYR A 230 8.23 -4.67 5.33
C TYR A 230 6.83 -5.04 5.84
N ILE A 231 5.80 -4.26 5.50
CA ILE A 231 4.41 -4.50 5.93
C ILE A 231 3.89 -5.84 5.42
N SER A 232 4.24 -6.18 4.18
CA SER A 232 3.83 -7.45 3.59
C SER A 232 4.43 -8.64 4.34
N LEU A 233 5.70 -8.54 4.75
CA LEU A 233 6.43 -9.61 5.42
C LEU A 233 6.13 -9.70 6.92
N ASP A 234 5.99 -8.56 7.61
CA ASP A 234 5.87 -8.51 9.07
C ASP A 234 4.40 -8.54 9.53
N GLN A 235 3.48 -8.05 8.70
CA GLN A 235 2.07 -7.92 9.09
C GLN A 235 1.14 -8.80 8.26
N LEU A 236 1.08 -8.59 6.94
CA LEU A 236 0.06 -9.23 6.10
C LEU A 236 0.28 -10.74 5.98
N LEU A 237 1.49 -11.19 5.64
CA LEU A 237 1.78 -12.61 5.45
C LEU A 237 1.68 -13.41 6.77
N PRO A 238 2.20 -12.93 7.92
CA PRO A 238 1.99 -13.57 9.20
C PRO A 238 0.51 -13.62 9.58
N ALA A 239 -0.26 -12.54 9.41
CA ALA A 239 -1.68 -12.55 9.70
C ALA A 239 -2.46 -13.50 8.76
N ALA A 240 -2.10 -13.58 7.48
CA ALA A 240 -2.69 -14.53 6.55
C ALA A 240 -2.50 -15.98 7.00
N ARG A 241 -1.33 -16.29 7.60
CA ARG A 241 -0.98 -17.60 8.13
C ARG A 241 -1.64 -17.88 9.49
N ASP A 242 -1.56 -16.95 10.42
CA ASP A 242 -2.01 -17.11 11.82
C ASP A 242 -3.54 -17.21 11.90
N TYR A 243 -4.26 -16.43 11.08
CA TYR A 243 -5.72 -16.32 11.18
C TYR A 243 -6.49 -17.28 10.26
N GLY A 244 -5.83 -17.98 9.35
CA GLY A 244 -6.48 -18.96 8.48
C GLY A 244 -5.60 -20.15 8.12
N ASP A 245 -5.56 -20.51 6.84
CA ASP A 245 -4.89 -21.73 6.39
C ASP A 245 -3.52 -21.39 5.78
N HIS A 246 -2.48 -22.09 6.21
CA HIS A 246 -1.12 -21.83 5.75
C HIS A 246 -0.97 -21.96 4.23
N HIS A 247 -1.57 -22.96 3.60
CA HIS A 247 -1.49 -23.12 2.14
C HIS A 247 -2.29 -22.06 1.40
N LEU A 248 -3.47 -21.67 1.91
CA LEU A 248 -4.24 -20.57 1.32
C LEU A 248 -3.49 -19.25 1.37
N SER A 249 -2.72 -18.98 2.43
CA SER A 249 -1.88 -17.77 2.50
C SER A 249 -0.81 -17.74 1.39
N VAL A 250 -0.18 -18.89 1.13
CA VAL A 250 0.83 -19.03 0.07
C VAL A 250 0.19 -18.93 -1.32
N TYR A 251 -0.94 -19.60 -1.55
CA TYR A 251 -1.66 -19.51 -2.82
C TYR A 251 -2.17 -18.11 -3.10
N GLY A 252 -2.68 -17.42 -2.07
CA GLY A 252 -3.03 -16.00 -2.16
C GLY A 252 -1.83 -15.17 -2.59
N THR A 253 -0.70 -15.34 -1.91
CA THR A 253 0.55 -14.61 -2.22
C THR A 253 0.97 -14.82 -3.68
N ILE A 254 1.08 -16.08 -4.12
CA ILE A 254 1.46 -16.41 -5.49
C ILE A 254 0.44 -15.84 -6.50
N LEU A 255 -0.86 -15.96 -6.21
CA LEU A 255 -1.91 -15.41 -7.07
C LEU A 255 -1.79 -13.89 -7.18
N GLY A 256 -1.53 -13.19 -6.08
CA GLY A 256 -1.31 -11.73 -6.06
C GLY A 256 -0.13 -11.33 -6.92
N MET A 257 1.00 -12.04 -6.79
CA MET A 257 2.17 -11.82 -7.64
C MET A 257 1.88 -12.06 -9.12
N ILE A 258 1.16 -13.14 -9.47
CA ILE A 258 0.79 -13.45 -10.86
C ILE A 258 -0.11 -12.37 -11.45
N VAL A 259 -1.16 -11.97 -10.72
CA VAL A 259 -2.09 -10.93 -11.18
C VAL A 259 -1.32 -9.65 -11.45
N MET A 260 -0.47 -9.23 -10.51
CA MET A 260 0.31 -8.02 -10.69
C MET A 260 1.30 -8.14 -11.85
N ALA A 261 1.99 -9.28 -11.98
CA ALA A 261 2.91 -9.52 -13.09
C ALA A 261 2.22 -9.38 -14.45
N ILE A 262 1.04 -9.97 -14.60
CA ILE A 262 0.24 -9.87 -15.83
C ILE A 262 -0.20 -8.42 -16.06
N SER A 263 -0.64 -7.72 -15.01
CA SER A 263 -1.04 -6.31 -15.10
C SER A 263 0.10 -5.42 -15.58
N LEU A 264 1.32 -5.60 -15.05
CA LEU A 264 2.49 -4.85 -15.52
C LEU A 264 2.84 -5.14 -16.98
N VAL A 265 2.76 -6.41 -17.41
CA VAL A 265 3.04 -6.77 -18.80
C VAL A 265 2.00 -6.19 -19.76
N LEU A 266 0.73 -6.14 -19.36
CA LEU A 266 -0.35 -5.60 -20.20
C LEU A 266 -0.31 -4.06 -20.33
N LEU A 267 0.39 -3.37 -19.42
CA LEU A 267 0.42 -1.91 -19.33
C LEU A 267 1.79 -1.31 -19.66
N ALA A 268 2.79 -2.15 -19.97
CA ALA A 268 4.13 -1.78 -20.41
C ALA A 268 4.18 -1.34 -21.88
#